data_AF-A0A928FAF6-F1
#
_entry.id   AF-A0A928FAF6-F1
#
_cell.length_a   1.000
_cell.length_b   1.000
_cell.length_c   1.000
_cell.angle_alpha   90.00
_cell.angle_beta   90.00
_cell.angle_gamma   90.00
#
_symmetry.space_group_name_H-M   'P 1'
#
loop_
_entity.id
_entity.type
_entity.pdbx_description
1 polymer ?
#
loop_
_entity_poly.entity_id
_entity_poly.type
_entity_poly.pdbx_seq_one_letter_code
_entity_poly.pdbx_strand_id
1 'polypeptide(L)'
;MSLSPTARTFPSFSTPSPSPSLRTRKRTMADFRALTAAEVIEHLRHPAPTLILLHKRPDADAVGSALALRLWLEAMGSNAYCICADELPEHLAFLGAGLQESLLQDSVPAGFEGARVVAVDTASPAQAGELFPMLEGRVQLMIDHHGSGTPFTDHYIRPEAAASGEIVLELIRARRGDH
;
A
#
# COMPACT_ATOMS: atom_id res chain seq x y z
N MET A 1 31.07 17.00 60.58
CA MET A 1 31.45 17.18 59.17
C MET A 1 30.25 16.76 58.33
N SER A 2 29.55 17.73 57.76
CA SER A 2 28.32 17.54 56.99
C SER A 2 28.67 17.29 55.53
N LEU A 3 28.21 16.17 54.95
CA LEU A 3 28.38 15.85 53.54
C LEU A 3 27.17 16.40 52.77
N SER A 4 27.42 17.42 51.94
CA SER A 4 26.46 17.98 50.98
C SER A 4 26.37 17.07 49.74
N PRO A 5 25.17 16.79 49.18
CA PRO A 5 25.06 16.06 47.93
C PRO A 5 25.27 17.00 46.74
N THR A 6 26.27 16.69 45.91
CA THR A 6 26.56 17.36 44.64
C THR A 6 25.46 17.01 43.63
N ALA A 7 24.64 17.99 43.26
CA ALA A 7 23.67 17.87 42.19
C ALA A 7 24.40 17.68 40.84
N ARG A 8 24.14 16.54 40.16
CA ARG A 8 24.54 16.34 38.76
C ARG A 8 23.63 17.19 37.87
N THR A 9 24.20 18.17 37.18
CA THR A 9 23.54 18.92 36.12
C THR A 9 23.46 18.05 34.86
N PHE A 10 22.24 17.79 34.38
CA PHE A 10 21.99 17.18 33.07
C PHE A 10 22.11 18.25 31.98
N PRO A 11 22.65 17.93 30.79
CA PRO A 11 22.69 18.86 29.67
C PRO A 11 21.27 19.14 29.17
N SER A 12 20.98 20.43 28.99
CA SER A 12 19.75 20.94 28.38
C SER A 12 19.68 20.48 26.91
N PHE A 13 18.67 19.67 26.57
CA PHE A 13 18.30 19.40 25.18
C PHE A 13 17.61 20.63 24.61
N SER A 14 18.30 21.37 23.74
CA SER A 14 17.64 22.35 22.87
C SER A 14 16.71 21.62 21.92
N THR A 15 15.43 21.99 21.93
CA THR A 15 14.45 21.52 20.96
C THR A 15 14.87 21.94 19.55
N PRO A 16 14.83 21.05 18.55
CA PRO A 16 15.04 21.48 17.18
C PRO A 16 13.89 22.40 16.76
N SER A 17 14.26 23.56 16.23
CA SER A 17 13.35 24.52 15.61
C SER A 17 12.52 23.85 14.51
N PRO A 18 11.20 24.07 14.41
CA PRO A 18 10.40 23.49 13.35
C PRO A 18 10.87 24.05 12.01
N SER A 19 11.42 23.17 11.15
CA SER A 19 11.67 23.49 9.76
C SER A 19 10.36 23.91 9.08
N PRO A 20 10.39 24.86 8.13
CA PRO A 20 9.17 25.34 7.48
C PRO A 20 8.53 24.17 6.74
N SER A 21 7.33 23.81 7.18
CA SER A 21 6.48 22.78 6.58
C SER A 21 6.35 23.03 5.07
N LEU A 22 6.92 22.13 4.26
CA LEU A 22 6.51 22.01 2.87
C LEU A 22 5.03 21.63 2.88
N ARG A 23 4.17 22.61 2.62
CA ARG A 23 2.77 22.37 2.29
C ARG A 23 2.75 21.55 1.00
N THR A 24 2.72 20.23 1.11
CA THR A 24 2.32 19.34 0.03
C THR A 24 0.89 19.73 -0.34
N ARG A 25 0.70 20.31 -1.54
CA ARG A 25 -0.65 20.52 -2.08
C ARG A 25 -1.33 19.16 -2.14
N LYS A 26 -2.51 19.02 -1.52
CA LYS A 26 -3.36 17.84 -1.75
C LYS A 26 -3.72 17.82 -3.25
N ARG A 27 -3.33 16.76 -3.97
CA ARG A 27 -3.73 16.52 -5.37
C ARG A 27 -5.25 16.34 -5.39
N THR A 28 -5.91 16.94 -6.38
CA THR A 28 -7.36 16.76 -6.60
C THR A 28 -7.61 15.60 -7.55
N MET A 29 -8.84 15.07 -7.64
CA MET A 29 -9.17 14.00 -8.59
C MET A 29 -8.79 14.32 -10.05
N ALA A 30 -8.80 15.59 -10.43
CA ALA A 30 -8.42 16.05 -11.76
C ALA A 30 -6.90 15.93 -12.05
N ASP A 31 -6.08 15.68 -11.02
CA ASP A 31 -4.63 15.61 -11.14
C ASP A 31 -4.10 14.18 -11.26
N PHE A 32 -4.94 13.15 -11.11
CA PHE A 32 -4.52 11.75 -11.17
C PHE A 32 -4.44 11.26 -12.60
N ARG A 33 -3.32 10.62 -12.95
CA ARG A 33 -3.04 10.15 -14.30
C ARG A 33 -3.47 8.69 -14.45
N ALA A 34 -4.12 8.40 -15.57
CA ALA A 34 -4.19 7.04 -16.07
C ALA A 34 -2.80 6.65 -16.59
N LEU A 35 -2.25 5.56 -16.05
CA LEU A 35 -0.94 5.02 -16.39
C LEU A 35 -1.08 3.93 -17.45
N THR A 36 0.00 3.70 -18.19
CA THR A 36 0.16 2.54 -19.06
C THR A 36 0.69 1.34 -18.28
N ALA A 37 0.55 0.12 -18.84
CA ALA A 37 1.16 -1.08 -18.27
C ALA A 37 2.68 -0.92 -18.04
N ALA A 38 3.38 -0.26 -18.98
CA ALA A 38 4.80 0.01 -18.88
C ALA A 38 5.13 0.96 -17.72
N GLU A 39 4.35 2.03 -17.54
CA GLU A 39 4.51 2.96 -16.41
C GLU A 39 4.24 2.26 -15.07
N VAL A 40 3.25 1.37 -15.00
CA VAL A 40 3.00 0.55 -13.80
C VAL A 40 4.18 -0.37 -13.50
N ILE A 41 4.67 -1.09 -14.51
CA ILE A 41 5.84 -1.96 -14.36
C ILE A 41 7.05 -1.15 -13.89
N GLU A 42 7.30 0.01 -14.49
CA GLU A 42 8.40 0.89 -14.09
C GLU A 42 8.24 1.40 -12.66
N HIS A 43 7.02 1.75 -12.25
CA HIS A 43 6.71 2.14 -10.87
C HIS A 43 6.97 0.99 -9.87
N LEU A 44 6.78 -0.26 -10.30
CA LEU A 44 6.91 -1.46 -9.48
C LEU A 44 8.30 -2.10 -9.50
N ARG A 45 9.14 -1.79 -10.48
CA ARG A 45 10.36 -2.58 -10.77
C ARG A 45 11.47 -2.49 -9.73
N HIS A 46 11.55 -1.37 -9.01
CA HIS A 46 12.60 -1.13 -8.03
C HIS A 46 12.20 -1.66 -6.65
N PRO A 47 13.06 -2.46 -6.00
CA PRO A 47 12.74 -3.01 -4.69
C PRO A 47 12.53 -1.92 -3.64
N ALA A 48 11.39 -1.99 -2.95
CA ALA A 48 11.04 -1.05 -1.88
C ALA A 48 10.02 -1.69 -0.93
N PRO A 49 10.05 -1.37 0.38
CA PRO A 49 8.97 -1.72 1.29
C PRO A 49 7.62 -1.27 0.70
N THR A 50 6.67 -2.18 0.57
CA THR A 50 5.39 -1.91 -0.09
C THR A 50 4.20 -2.39 0.74
N LEU A 51 3.23 -1.51 0.97
CA LEU A 51 1.90 -1.86 1.45
C LEU A 51 0.96 -2.03 0.26
N ILE A 52 0.23 -3.14 0.23
CA ILE A 52 -0.76 -3.46 -0.80
C ILE A 52 -2.13 -3.39 -0.15
N LEU A 53 -2.85 -2.31 -0.40
CA LEU A 53 -4.19 -2.07 0.11
C LEU A 53 -5.22 -2.78 -0.77
N LEU A 54 -6.14 -3.52 -0.15
CA LEU A 54 -7.30 -4.12 -0.81
C LEU A 54 -8.60 -3.65 -0.14
N HIS A 55 -9.73 -3.88 -0.81
CA HIS A 55 -11.01 -3.40 -0.32
C HIS A 55 -11.50 -4.17 0.92
N LYS A 56 -12.25 -3.49 1.78
CA LYS A 56 -12.95 -4.08 2.93
C LYS A 56 -14.00 -5.10 2.47
N ARG A 57 -14.33 -6.08 3.33
CA ARG A 57 -15.09 -7.29 2.97
C ARG A 57 -14.52 -7.94 1.70
N PRO A 58 -13.24 -8.35 1.74
CA PRO A 58 -12.51 -8.75 0.55
C PRO A 58 -13.13 -10.03 -0.04
N ASP A 59 -13.19 -10.09 -1.37
CA ASP A 59 -13.57 -11.29 -2.09
C ASP A 59 -12.33 -12.06 -2.58
N ALA A 60 -12.53 -13.13 -3.36
CA ALA A 60 -11.42 -13.94 -3.85
C ALA A 60 -10.50 -13.18 -4.82
N ASP A 61 -11.01 -12.20 -5.57
CA ASP A 61 -10.21 -11.42 -6.51
C ASP A 61 -9.31 -10.44 -5.77
N ALA A 62 -9.87 -9.68 -4.82
CA ALA A 62 -9.10 -8.76 -3.99
C ALA A 62 -7.93 -9.45 -3.27
N VAL A 63 -8.19 -10.62 -2.69
CA VAL A 63 -7.19 -11.39 -1.97
C VAL A 63 -6.18 -11.99 -2.94
N GLY A 64 -6.66 -12.65 -4.00
CA GLY A 64 -5.79 -13.31 -4.98
C GLY A 64 -4.86 -12.32 -5.69
N SER A 65 -5.38 -11.19 -6.13
CA SER A 65 -4.63 -10.12 -6.81
C SER A 65 -3.60 -9.47 -5.89
N ALA A 66 -3.96 -9.18 -4.63
CA ALA A 66 -3.03 -8.63 -3.65
C ALA A 66 -1.89 -9.61 -3.34
N LEU A 67 -2.20 -10.89 -3.14
CA LEU A 67 -1.19 -11.92 -2.87
C LEU A 67 -0.29 -12.17 -4.09
N ALA A 68 -0.84 -12.19 -5.30
CA ALA A 68 -0.04 -12.31 -6.52
C ALA A 68 0.91 -11.12 -6.67
N LEU A 69 0.44 -9.90 -6.43
CA LEU A 69 1.27 -8.70 -6.44
C LEU A 69 2.36 -8.75 -5.37
N ARG A 70 2.02 -9.15 -4.15
CA ARG A 70 2.97 -9.34 -3.05
C ARG A 70 4.09 -10.31 -3.45
N LEU A 71 3.74 -11.51 -3.90
CA LEU A 71 4.70 -12.54 -4.31
C LEU A 71 5.58 -12.06 -5.46
N TRP A 72 5.01 -11.31 -6.41
CA TRP A 72 5.80 -10.70 -7.47
C TRP A 72 6.82 -9.69 -6.93
N LEU A 73 6.42 -8.80 -6.01
CA LEU A 73 7.31 -7.82 -5.38
C LEU A 73 8.40 -8.49 -4.53
N GLU A 74 8.06 -9.53 -3.78
CA GLU A 74 9.00 -10.33 -2.97
C GLU A 74 10.00 -11.08 -3.85
N ALA A 75 9.56 -11.65 -4.98
CA ALA A 75 10.44 -12.28 -5.96
C ALA A 75 11.46 -11.31 -6.58
N MET A 76 11.21 -9.99 -6.49
CA MET A 76 12.15 -8.94 -6.90
C MET A 76 13.04 -8.43 -5.75
N GLY A 77 12.89 -8.96 -4.54
CA GLY A 77 13.65 -8.56 -3.36
C GLY A 77 13.01 -7.42 -2.55
N SER A 78 11.73 -7.11 -2.77
CA SER A 78 10.98 -6.17 -1.91
C SER A 78 10.43 -6.87 -0.68
N ASN A 79 10.26 -6.13 0.42
CA ASN A 79 9.37 -6.55 1.50
C ASN A 79 7.97 -6.00 1.20
N ALA A 80 6.96 -6.86 1.11
CA ALA A 80 5.60 -6.44 0.79
C ALA A 80 4.57 -7.03 1.77
N TYR A 81 3.60 -6.21 2.17
CA TYR A 81 2.52 -6.60 3.09
C TYR A 81 1.19 -6.16 2.49
N CYS A 82 0.23 -7.08 2.41
CA CYS A 82 -1.14 -6.76 2.02
C CYS A 82 -1.89 -6.24 3.24
N ILE A 83 -2.77 -5.25 3.15
CA ILE A 83 -3.56 -4.74 4.27
C ILE A 83 -5.02 -4.58 3.87
N CYS A 84 -5.93 -4.96 4.77
CA CYS A 84 -7.37 -4.87 4.62
C CYS A 84 -7.99 -4.29 5.89
N ALA A 85 -9.07 -3.52 5.75
CA ALA A 85 -9.77 -2.95 6.91
C ALA A 85 -10.59 -4.00 7.68
N ASP A 86 -11.00 -5.08 7.00
CA ASP A 86 -11.80 -6.15 7.58
C ASP A 86 -11.03 -7.46 7.58
N GLU A 87 -11.37 -8.35 8.52
CA GLU A 87 -10.87 -9.71 8.53
C GLU A 87 -11.27 -10.48 7.26
N LEU A 88 -10.43 -11.44 6.90
CA LEU A 88 -10.70 -12.32 5.78
C LEU A 88 -11.88 -13.26 6.10
N PRO A 89 -12.87 -13.40 5.21
CA PRO A 89 -13.93 -14.39 5.39
C PRO A 89 -13.37 -15.81 5.54
N GLU A 90 -13.97 -16.62 6.41
CA GLU A 90 -13.48 -17.99 6.71
C GLU A 90 -13.32 -18.85 5.45
N HIS A 91 -14.25 -18.73 4.50
CA HIS A 91 -14.20 -19.47 3.24
C HIS A 91 -13.02 -19.08 2.33
N LEU A 92 -12.37 -17.93 2.58
CA LEU A 92 -11.15 -17.48 1.89
C LEU A 92 -9.89 -17.69 2.75
N ALA A 93 -10.02 -18.17 3.99
CA ALA A 93 -8.88 -18.38 4.90
C ALA A 93 -7.79 -19.26 4.29
N PHE A 94 -8.14 -20.18 3.39
CA PHE A 94 -7.17 -21.02 2.69
C PHE A 94 -6.26 -20.22 1.74
N LEU A 95 -6.73 -19.10 1.17
CA LEU A 95 -5.90 -18.21 0.35
C LEU A 95 -4.93 -17.40 1.21
N GLY A 96 -5.41 -16.98 2.39
CA GLY A 96 -4.64 -16.18 3.35
C GLY A 96 -3.86 -17.01 4.37
N ALA A 97 -3.80 -18.34 4.24
CA ALA A 97 -3.18 -19.19 5.24
C ALA A 97 -1.68 -18.83 5.42
N GLY A 98 -1.32 -18.36 6.62
CA GLY A 98 0.03 -17.85 6.94
C GLY A 98 0.25 -16.37 6.62
N LEU A 99 -0.73 -15.68 6.03
CA LEU A 99 -0.66 -14.28 5.60
C LEU A 99 -1.82 -13.43 6.16
N GLN A 100 -2.75 -14.04 6.90
CA GLN A 100 -3.86 -13.32 7.55
C GLN A 100 -3.37 -12.26 8.54
N GLU A 101 -2.30 -12.53 9.29
CA GLU A 101 -1.63 -11.49 10.08
C GLU A 101 -1.16 -10.37 9.17
N SER A 102 -0.53 -10.68 8.02
CA SER A 102 -0.07 -9.62 7.12
C SER A 102 -1.20 -8.68 6.70
N LEU A 103 -2.44 -9.19 6.52
CA LEU A 103 -3.64 -8.44 6.14
C LEU A 103 -4.17 -7.48 7.21
N LEU A 104 -3.81 -7.66 8.48
CA LEU A 104 -4.27 -6.79 9.55
C LEU A 104 -3.34 -5.58 9.70
N GLN A 105 -3.94 -4.41 9.86
CA GLN A 105 -3.19 -3.16 10.03
C GLN A 105 -2.21 -3.23 11.21
N ASP A 106 -2.63 -3.81 12.34
CA ASP A 106 -1.84 -3.87 13.57
C ASP A 106 -0.64 -4.85 13.48
N SER A 107 -0.59 -5.63 12.41
CA SER A 107 0.48 -6.61 12.15
C SER A 107 1.53 -6.10 11.16
N VAL A 108 1.40 -4.87 10.67
CA VAL A 108 2.42 -4.25 9.81
C VAL A 108 3.70 -3.99 10.63
N PRO A 109 4.87 -4.54 10.23
CA PRO A 109 6.10 -4.33 10.98
C PRO A 109 6.59 -2.87 10.94
N ALA A 110 7.47 -2.53 11.88
CA ALA A 110 8.23 -1.27 11.82
C ALA A 110 9.04 -1.17 10.52
N GLY A 111 9.15 0.04 9.95
CA GLY A 111 9.86 0.29 8.68
C GLY A 111 8.94 0.53 7.47
N PHE A 112 7.62 0.54 7.66
CA PHE A 112 6.63 0.85 6.62
C PHE A 112 6.12 2.31 6.68
N GLU A 113 6.66 3.13 7.57
CA GLU A 113 6.32 4.56 7.73
C GLU A 113 6.60 5.36 6.45
N GLY A 114 7.56 4.92 5.63
CA GLY A 114 7.88 5.47 4.30
C GLY A 114 7.62 4.53 3.13
N ALA A 115 6.87 3.43 3.36
CA ALA A 115 6.62 2.43 2.32
C ALA A 115 5.84 3.01 1.14
N ARG A 116 6.09 2.43 -0.04
CA ARG A 116 5.23 2.57 -1.21
C ARG A 116 3.86 1.99 -0.87
N VAL A 117 2.79 2.67 -1.25
CA VAL A 117 1.42 2.17 -1.02
C VAL A 117 0.73 2.00 -2.37
N VAL A 118 0.31 0.78 -2.66
CA VAL A 118 -0.39 0.40 -3.88
C VAL A 118 -1.76 -0.13 -3.49
N ALA A 119 -2.82 0.38 -4.09
CA ALA A 119 -4.16 -0.18 -3.97
C ALA A 119 -4.39 -1.18 -5.11
N VAL A 120 -4.97 -2.33 -4.79
CA VAL A 120 -5.42 -3.33 -5.77
C VAL A 120 -6.88 -3.66 -5.51
N ASP A 121 -7.65 -3.80 -6.57
CA ASP A 121 -9.07 -4.13 -6.52
C ASP A 121 -9.90 -3.20 -5.62
N THR A 122 -9.49 -1.95 -5.50
CA THR A 122 -10.12 -0.97 -4.61
C THR A 122 -10.57 0.22 -5.44
N ALA A 123 -11.82 0.18 -5.88
CA ALA A 123 -12.37 1.14 -6.84
C ALA A 123 -12.63 2.53 -6.25
N SER A 124 -12.60 2.71 -4.93
CA SER A 124 -12.87 4.00 -4.30
C SER A 124 -12.27 4.12 -2.88
N PRO A 125 -12.10 5.35 -2.37
CA PRO A 125 -11.73 5.57 -0.97
C PRO A 125 -12.63 4.86 0.05
N ALA A 126 -13.94 4.79 -0.23
CA ALA A 126 -14.92 4.19 0.66
C ALA A 126 -14.72 2.66 0.82
N GLN A 127 -14.16 2.01 -0.20
CA GLN A 127 -13.82 0.59 -0.16
C GLN A 127 -12.58 0.30 0.68
N ALA A 128 -11.65 1.25 0.81
CA ALA A 128 -10.52 1.12 1.74
C ALA A 128 -10.93 1.26 3.22
N GLY A 129 -12.15 1.75 3.50
CA GLY A 129 -12.69 1.81 4.86
C GLY A 129 -11.86 2.70 5.81
N GLU A 130 -11.71 2.23 7.05
CA GLU A 130 -10.98 2.95 8.11
C GLU A 130 -9.48 3.12 7.82
N LEU A 131 -8.93 2.37 6.86
CA LEU A 131 -7.54 2.55 6.41
C LEU A 131 -7.35 3.81 5.58
N PHE A 132 -8.39 4.29 4.88
CA PHE A 132 -8.24 5.39 3.94
C PHE A 132 -7.79 6.70 4.61
N PRO A 133 -8.37 7.16 5.73
CA PRO A 133 -7.89 8.38 6.41
C PRO A 133 -6.42 8.32 6.81
N MET A 134 -5.89 7.13 7.11
CA MET A 134 -4.48 6.93 7.50
C MET A 134 -3.53 6.90 6.30
N LEU A 135 -4.05 6.51 5.13
CA LEU A 135 -3.29 6.36 3.89
C LEU A 135 -3.59 7.47 2.88
N GLU A 136 -4.48 8.41 3.20
CA GLU A 136 -4.88 9.50 2.31
C GLU A 136 -3.64 10.30 1.86
N GLY A 137 -3.48 10.46 0.54
CA GLY A 137 -2.32 11.13 -0.05
C GLY A 137 -1.01 10.33 -0.01
N ARG A 138 -1.00 9.13 0.58
CA ARG A 138 0.14 8.19 0.55
C ARG A 138 -0.01 7.09 -0.50
N VAL A 139 -1.22 6.75 -0.92
CA VAL A 139 -1.44 5.79 -2.02
C VAL A 139 -0.88 6.37 -3.31
N GLN A 140 0.05 5.65 -3.94
CA GLN A 140 0.81 6.10 -5.11
C GLN A 140 0.30 5.50 -6.41
N LEU A 141 -0.32 4.33 -6.33
CA LEU A 141 -0.80 3.58 -7.48
C LEU A 141 -2.09 2.84 -7.12
N MET A 142 -3.05 2.84 -8.04
CA MET A 142 -4.25 1.99 -8.01
C MET A 142 -4.24 1.05 -9.22
N ILE A 143 -4.43 -0.25 -9.02
CA ILE A 143 -4.62 -1.26 -10.06
C ILE A 143 -6.01 -1.86 -9.87
N ASP A 144 -6.88 -1.76 -10.87
CA ASP A 144 -8.27 -2.15 -10.69
C ASP A 144 -8.93 -2.50 -12.03
N HIS A 145 -10.03 -3.22 -11.99
CA HIS A 145 -10.84 -3.56 -13.17
C HIS A 145 -12.24 -2.93 -13.13
N HIS A 146 -12.63 -2.23 -12.06
CA HIS A 146 -13.94 -1.59 -11.97
C HIS A 146 -14.03 -0.33 -12.84
N GLY A 147 -14.86 -0.35 -13.89
CA GLY A 147 -15.04 0.80 -14.80
C GLY A 147 -15.77 2.02 -14.20
N SER A 148 -16.43 1.86 -13.05
CA SER A 148 -17.22 2.92 -12.39
C SER A 148 -16.62 3.41 -11.06
N GLY A 149 -15.32 3.17 -10.84
CA GLY A 149 -14.62 3.64 -9.65
C GLY A 149 -14.37 5.15 -9.60
N THR A 150 -13.87 5.61 -8.45
CA THR A 150 -13.46 6.98 -8.18
C THR A 150 -11.95 6.99 -7.93
N PRO A 151 -11.10 7.26 -8.95
CA PRO A 151 -9.66 7.29 -8.77
C PRO A 151 -9.24 8.29 -7.68
N PHE A 152 -8.40 7.83 -6.77
CA PHE A 152 -7.88 8.61 -5.64
C PHE A 152 -6.34 8.70 -5.63
N THR A 153 -5.73 8.19 -6.70
CA THR A 153 -4.29 8.26 -6.99
C THR A 153 -4.06 7.99 -8.48
N ASP A 154 -2.80 8.03 -8.94
CA ASP A 154 -2.43 7.58 -10.28
C ASP A 154 -2.84 6.11 -10.44
N HIS A 155 -3.44 5.75 -11.58
CA HIS A 155 -4.20 4.50 -11.68
C HIS A 155 -3.98 3.78 -13.01
N TYR A 156 -4.14 2.46 -12.99
CA TYR A 156 -4.23 1.61 -14.16
C TYR A 156 -5.49 0.78 -14.04
N ILE A 157 -6.55 1.22 -14.76
CA ILE A 157 -7.86 0.60 -14.71
C ILE A 157 -8.12 -0.10 -16.05
N ARG A 158 -8.50 -1.39 -16.01
CA ARG A 158 -8.81 -2.20 -17.19
C ARG A 158 -10.23 -2.78 -17.09
N PRO A 159 -11.28 -2.02 -17.46
CA PRO A 159 -12.68 -2.47 -17.34
C PRO A 159 -13.04 -3.72 -18.14
N GLU A 160 -12.23 -4.07 -19.13
CA GLU A 160 -12.37 -5.27 -19.95
C GLU A 160 -11.78 -6.54 -19.31
N ALA A 161 -10.94 -6.41 -18.28
CA ALA A 161 -10.39 -7.55 -17.56
C ALA A 161 -11.47 -8.19 -16.68
N ALA A 162 -11.49 -9.52 -16.63
CA ALA A 162 -12.47 -10.24 -15.82
C ALA A 162 -12.25 -10.04 -14.31
N ALA A 163 -11.00 -9.78 -13.91
CA ALA A 163 -10.56 -9.68 -12.53
C ALA A 163 -9.29 -8.83 -12.40
N SER A 164 -9.09 -8.18 -11.26
CA SER A 164 -7.83 -7.53 -10.89
C SER A 164 -6.64 -8.51 -10.91
N GLY A 165 -6.87 -9.78 -10.56
CA GLY A 165 -5.86 -10.84 -10.66
C GLY A 165 -5.35 -11.09 -12.09
N GLU A 166 -6.21 -10.93 -13.10
CA GLU A 166 -5.83 -11.03 -14.53
C GLU A 166 -4.86 -9.90 -14.89
N ILE A 167 -5.16 -8.67 -14.48
CA ILE A 167 -4.31 -7.50 -14.72
C ILE A 167 -2.92 -7.70 -14.11
N VAL A 168 -2.86 -8.19 -12.87
CA VAL A 168 -1.58 -8.46 -12.19
C VAL A 168 -0.78 -9.53 -12.94
N LEU A 169 -1.43 -10.60 -13.42
CA LEU A 169 -0.78 -11.65 -14.21
C LEU A 169 -0.22 -11.10 -15.53
N GLU A 170 -1.00 -10.27 -16.24
CA GLU A 170 -0.55 -9.63 -17.49
C GLU A 170 0.69 -8.75 -17.25
N LEU A 171 0.71 -7.96 -16.18
CA LEU A 171 1.86 -7.11 -15.82
C LEU A 171 3.12 -7.94 -15.53
N ILE A 172 2.97 -9.06 -14.82
CA ILE A 172 4.07 -9.99 -14.53
C ILE A 172 4.65 -10.56 -15.83
N ARG A 173 3.78 -11.05 -16.72
CA ARG A 173 4.15 -11.62 -18.02
C ARG A 173 4.84 -10.61 -18.93
N ALA A 174 4.26 -9.43 -19.07
CA ALA A 174 4.82 -8.34 -19.86
C ALA A 174 6.22 -7.93 -19.37
N ARG A 175 6.45 -7.92 -18.05
CA ARG A 175 7.77 -7.62 -17.46
C ARG A 175 8.81 -8.73 -17.71
N ARG A 176 8.38 -9.99 -17.82
CA ARG A 176 9.27 -11.13 -18.14
C ARG A 176 9.55 -11.26 -19.64
N GLY A 177 8.71 -10.68 -20.48
CA GLY A 177 8.74 -10.86 -21.94
C GLY A 177 8.02 -12.15 -22.39
N ASP A 178 7.18 -12.72 -21.53
CA ASP A 178 6.40 -13.92 -21.82
C ASP A 178 5.07 -13.49 -22.47
N HIS A 179 4.91 -13.67 -23.79
CA HIS A 179 3.67 -13.40 -24.53
C HIS A 179 3.07 -14.67 -25.13
#